data_AF-A0A6A3MX26-F1
#
_entry.id   AF-A0A6A3MX26-F1
#
_cell.length_a   1.000
_cell.length_b   1.000
_cell.length_c   1.000
_cell.angle_alpha   90.00
_cell.angle_beta   90.00
_cell.angle_gamma   90.00
#
_symmetry.space_group_name_H-M   'P 1'
#
loop_
_entity.id
_entity.type
_entity.pdbx_description
1 polymer ?
#
loop_
_entity_poly.entity_id
_entity_poly.type
_entity_poly.pdbx_seq_one_letter_code
_entity_poly.pdbx_strand_id
1 'polypeptide(L)'
;MRVYQFAEVTVSEELPPTIVLGLDGSTFNGRHFIAIFAVFNDLDMCHGTEVSEGPDYYDDTDCYTRRFVLLAFCPLDEEEDLGDESLFDLIADTLSHYNKHWEAVHFMLTTAT
;
A
#
# COMPACT_ATOMS: atom_id res chain seq x y z
N MET A 1 -4.33 -15.47 -17.53
CA MET A 1 -3.77 -14.10 -17.70
C MET A 1 -4.88 -13.17 -18.20
N ARG A 2 -5.80 -12.78 -17.31
CA ARG A 2 -6.89 -11.80 -17.54
C ARG A 2 -7.29 -11.16 -16.21
N VAL A 3 -7.30 -11.97 -15.14
CA VAL A 3 -7.57 -11.54 -13.77
C VAL A 3 -6.55 -10.52 -13.26
N TYR A 4 -5.24 -10.74 -13.49
CA TYR A 4 -4.19 -9.80 -13.09
C TYR A 4 -4.32 -8.44 -13.78
N GLN A 5 -4.46 -8.41 -15.11
CA GLN A 5 -4.65 -7.17 -15.86
C GLN A 5 -5.94 -6.44 -15.48
N PHE A 6 -7.02 -7.18 -15.18
CA PHE A 6 -8.26 -6.57 -14.71
C PHE A 6 -8.09 -5.94 -13.33
N ALA A 7 -7.47 -6.65 -12.39
CA ALA A 7 -7.17 -6.12 -11.05
C ALA A 7 -6.24 -4.91 -11.11
N GLU A 8 -5.24 -4.92 -11.98
CA GLU A 8 -4.29 -3.82 -12.20
C GLU A 8 -4.99 -2.55 -12.71
N VAL A 9 -5.86 -2.68 -13.72
CA VAL A 9 -6.67 -1.57 -14.23
C VAL A 9 -7.62 -1.05 -13.15
N THR A 10 -8.31 -1.93 -12.42
CA THR A 10 -9.18 -1.53 -11.32
C THR A 10 -8.42 -0.79 -10.21
N VAL A 11 -7.23 -1.26 -9.83
CA VAL A 11 -6.39 -0.56 -8.86
C VAL A 11 -5.99 0.82 -9.40
N SER A 12 -5.54 0.92 -10.65
CA SER A 12 -5.18 2.21 -11.25
C SER A 12 -6.35 3.22 -11.26
N GLU A 13 -7.58 2.75 -11.55
CA GLU A 13 -8.79 3.58 -11.55
C GLU A 13 -9.25 3.97 -10.14
N GLU A 14 -9.10 3.09 -9.15
CA GLU A 14 -9.56 3.32 -7.77
C GLU A 14 -8.58 4.12 -6.91
N LEU A 15 -7.29 4.19 -7.30
CA LEU A 15 -6.31 4.94 -6.51
C LEU A 15 -6.61 6.44 -6.54
N PRO A 16 -6.78 7.09 -5.37
CA PRO A 16 -7.07 8.51 -5.30
C PRO A 16 -5.88 9.35 -5.81
N PRO A 17 -6.09 10.66 -6.07
CA PRO A 17 -5.02 11.56 -6.49
C PRO A 17 -3.85 11.64 -5.51
N THR A 18 -4.12 11.45 -4.21
CA THR A 18 -3.14 11.49 -3.14
C THR A 18 -3.20 10.22 -2.29
N ILE A 19 -2.06 9.60 -2.05
CA ILE A 19 -1.91 8.36 -1.29
C ILE A 19 -0.79 8.51 -0.25
N VAL A 20 -0.86 7.66 0.78
CA VAL A 20 0.27 7.37 1.65
C VAL A 20 0.91 6.06 1.17
N LEU A 21 2.24 5.99 1.15
CA LEU A 21 2.93 4.75 0.84
C LEU A 21 3.31 4.01 2.12
N GLY A 22 2.89 2.76 2.23
CA GLY A 22 3.37 1.83 3.26
C GLY A 22 4.40 0.89 2.64
N LEU A 23 5.59 0.82 3.24
CA LEU A 23 6.66 -0.08 2.85
C LEU A 23 6.88 -1.08 3.96
N ASP A 24 6.82 -2.37 3.61
CA ASP A 24 7.09 -3.47 4.54
C ASP A 24 8.14 -4.40 3.95
N GLY A 25 9.20 -4.64 4.71
CA GLY A 25 10.35 -5.44 4.31
C GLY A 25 10.47 -6.68 5.19
N SER A 26 10.75 -7.84 4.59
CA SER A 26 11.01 -9.06 5.36
C SER A 26 12.05 -9.93 4.67
N THR A 27 12.92 -10.54 5.47
CA THR A 27 13.84 -11.58 5.00
C THR A 27 13.30 -12.95 5.40
N PHE A 28 13.06 -13.81 4.41
CA PHE A 28 12.61 -15.19 4.65
C PHE A 28 13.44 -16.18 3.83
N ASN A 29 14.00 -17.18 4.51
CA ASN A 29 14.79 -18.25 3.89
C ASN A 29 15.94 -17.73 3.00
N GLY A 30 16.64 -16.69 3.45
CA GLY A 30 17.77 -16.09 2.74
C GLY A 30 17.41 -15.24 1.53
N ARG A 31 16.12 -14.90 1.35
CA ARG A 31 15.64 -13.94 0.34
C ARG A 31 14.99 -12.75 1.00
N HIS A 32 15.24 -11.58 0.44
CA HIS A 32 14.66 -10.33 0.87
C HIS A 32 13.37 -10.09 0.09
N PHE A 33 12.38 -9.50 0.72
CA PHE A 33 11.10 -9.17 0.11
C PHE A 33 10.70 -7.77 0.52
N ILE A 34 10.12 -7.04 -0.41
CA ILE A 34 9.46 -5.78 -0.13
C ILE A 34 8.03 -5.79 -0.64
N ALA A 35 7.12 -5.29 0.19
CA ALA A 35 5.75 -5.00 -0.16
C ALA A 35 5.55 -3.48 -0.15
N ILE A 36 4.93 -2.97 -1.22
CA ILE A 36 4.56 -1.56 -1.38
C ILE A 36 3.05 -1.47 -1.37
N PHE A 37 2.50 -0.69 -0.45
CA PHE A 37 1.07 -0.46 -0.31
C PHE A 37 0.71 0.99 -0.57
N ALA A 38 -0.39 1.23 -1.28
CA ALA A 38 -1.11 2.50 -1.21
C ALA A 38 -2.08 2.44 -0.02
N VAL A 39 -2.02 3.47 0.80
CA VAL A 39 -2.87 3.66 1.96
C VAL A 39 -3.65 4.95 1.79
N PHE A 40 -4.97 4.86 1.83
CA PHE A 40 -5.85 6.02 1.68
C PHE A 40 -7.20 5.78 2.35
N ASN A 41 -7.94 6.85 2.61
CA ASN A 41 -9.30 6.74 3.12
C ASN A 41 -10.28 6.65 1.95
N ASP A 42 -11.15 5.67 2.00
CA ASP A 42 -12.33 5.50 1.17
C ASP A 42 -13.58 5.75 2.04
N LEU A 43 -14.27 6.84 1.76
CA LEU A 43 -15.46 7.25 2.49
C LEU A 43 -16.68 6.41 2.11
N ASP A 44 -16.66 5.68 0.99
CA ASP A 44 -17.77 4.81 0.58
C ASP A 44 -17.79 3.51 1.41
N MET A 45 -16.68 3.17 2.08
CA MET A 45 -16.61 2.06 3.05
C MET A 45 -17.30 2.39 4.40
N CYS A 46 -17.68 3.65 4.66
CA CYS A 46 -18.38 4.08 5.89
C CYS A 46 -19.83 3.54 6.04
N HIS A 47 -20.26 2.55 5.26
CA HIS A 47 -21.63 2.02 5.32
C HIS A 47 -21.85 0.88 6.34
N GLY A 48 -21.03 0.82 7.40
CA GLY A 48 -21.29 -0.03 8.55
C GLY A 48 -22.45 0.50 9.37
N THR A 49 -23.46 -0.33 9.63
CA THR A 49 -24.53 -0.01 10.60
C THR A 49 -23.89 0.30 11.94
N GLU A 50 -24.23 1.43 12.57
CA GLU A 50 -23.86 1.75 13.96
C GLU A 50 -24.08 0.50 14.82
N VAL A 51 -23.00 -0.19 15.20
CA VAL A 51 -23.09 -1.34 16.08
C VAL A 51 -23.47 -0.78 17.44
N SER A 52 -24.69 -1.13 17.89
CA SER A 52 -25.28 -0.77 19.18
C SER A 52 -24.22 -0.59 20.27
N GLU A 53 -24.08 0.65 20.73
CA GLU A 53 -23.19 1.15 21.78
C GLU A 53 -22.97 0.13 22.92
N GLY A 54 -21.87 -0.60 22.85
CA GLY A 54 -21.31 -1.33 23.99
C GLY A 54 -20.34 -0.42 24.74
N PRO A 55 -20.23 -0.53 26.08
CA PRO A 55 -19.36 0.35 26.88
C PRO A 55 -17.86 0.19 26.57
N ASP A 56 -17.48 -0.83 25.79
CA ASP A 56 -16.10 -1.14 25.39
C ASP A 56 -15.85 -0.93 23.87
N TYR A 57 -16.74 -0.24 23.16
CA TYR A 57 -16.58 0.05 21.74
C TYR A 57 -15.71 1.29 21.52
N TYR A 58 -14.50 1.09 20.99
CA TYR A 58 -13.54 2.14 20.64
C TYR A 58 -13.65 2.47 19.15
N ASP A 59 -14.51 3.44 18.81
CA ASP A 59 -14.77 3.90 17.43
C ASP A 59 -13.54 4.46 16.71
N ASP A 60 -12.49 4.81 17.47
CA ASP A 60 -11.20 5.29 16.99
C ASP A 60 -10.26 4.18 16.50
N THR A 61 -10.50 2.93 16.90
CA THR A 61 -9.73 1.76 16.42
C THR A 61 -10.25 1.22 15.09
N ASP A 62 -11.53 1.47 14.80
CA ASP A 62 -12.13 1.06 13.55
C ASP A 62 -11.99 2.16 12.49
N CYS A 63 -10.80 2.25 11.90
CA CYS A 63 -10.60 2.99 10.65
C CYS A 63 -11.26 2.26 9.48
N TYR A 64 -12.58 2.05 9.51
CA TYR A 64 -13.38 1.37 8.47
C TYR A 64 -13.23 2.02 7.08
N THR A 65 -12.72 3.25 7.01
CA THR A 65 -12.44 3.96 5.77
C THR A 65 -11.06 3.66 5.20
N ARG A 66 -10.09 3.17 5.99
CA ARG A 66 -8.71 3.07 5.51
C ARG A 66 -8.53 1.82 4.66
N ARG A 67 -8.30 2.03 3.36
CA ARG A 67 -7.90 0.98 2.41
C ARG A 67 -6.39 0.82 2.40
N PHE A 68 -5.97 -0.44 2.31
CA PHE A 68 -4.59 -0.85 2.05
C PHE A 68 -4.58 -1.66 0.76
N VAL A 69 -4.00 -1.10 -0.29
CA VAL A 69 -3.93 -1.75 -1.60
C VAL A 69 -2.48 -2.12 -1.89
N LEU A 70 -2.21 -3.41 -2.04
CA LEU A 70 -0.89 -3.90 -2.43
C LEU A 70 -0.61 -3.51 -3.88
N LEU A 71 0.37 -2.63 -4.08
CA LEU A 71 0.80 -2.15 -5.39
C LEU A 71 1.85 -3.06 -6.01
N ALA A 72 2.82 -3.50 -5.21
CA ALA A 72 3.92 -4.35 -5.62
C ALA A 72 4.35 -5.28 -4.49
N PHE A 73 4.77 -6.50 -4.86
CA PHE A 73 5.44 -7.45 -3.98
C PHE A 73 6.64 -8.01 -4.73
N CYS A 74 7.84 -7.64 -4.27
CA CYS A 74 9.08 -7.86 -5.01
C CYS A 74 10.03 -8.71 -4.18
N PRO A 75 10.39 -9.93 -4.62
CA PRO A 75 11.57 -10.60 -4.11
C PRO A 75 12.83 -9.85 -4.57
N LEU A 76 13.77 -9.66 -3.67
CA LEU A 76 15.08 -9.05 -3.91
C LEU A 76 16.12 -10.14 -3.68
N ASP A 77 16.86 -10.48 -4.73
CA ASP A 77 17.76 -11.63 -4.75
C ASP A 77 19.15 -11.29 -4.18
N GLU A 78 19.57 -10.02 -4.19
CA GLU A 78 20.87 -9.57 -3.68
C GLU A 78 20.74 -8.40 -2.67
N GLU A 79 21.66 -8.29 -1.70
CA GLU A 79 21.64 -7.16 -0.75
C GLU A 79 21.97 -5.81 -1.42
N GLU A 80 22.61 -5.83 -2.59
CA GLU A 80 22.82 -4.61 -3.40
C GLU A 80 21.49 -4.04 -3.92
N ASP A 81 20.45 -4.88 -4.08
CA ASP A 81 19.10 -4.44 -4.45
C ASP A 81 18.37 -3.71 -3.30
N LEU A 82 18.93 -3.73 -2.09
CA LEU A 82 18.42 -3.03 -0.90
C LEU A 82 19.07 -1.66 -0.67
N GLY A 83 19.88 -1.17 -1.61
CA GLY A 83 20.40 0.19 -1.55
C GLY A 83 19.27 1.22 -1.54
N ASP A 84 19.50 2.36 -0.88
CA ASP A 84 18.51 3.44 -0.83
C ASP A 84 18.09 3.85 -2.26
N GLU A 85 19.05 3.99 -3.19
CA GLU A 85 18.78 4.36 -4.58
C GLU A 85 17.95 3.31 -5.34
N SER A 86 18.26 2.01 -5.20
CA SER A 86 17.49 0.94 -5.86
C SER A 86 16.07 0.83 -5.32
N LEU A 87 15.88 1.11 -4.02
CA LEU A 87 14.56 1.17 -3.41
C LEU A 87 13.74 2.37 -3.93
N PHE A 88 14.36 3.55 -4.06
CA PHE A 88 13.68 4.71 -4.64
C PHE A 88 13.27 4.48 -6.09
N ASP A 89 14.13 3.87 -6.90
CA ASP A 89 13.81 3.51 -8.28
C ASP A 89 12.65 2.50 -8.34
N LEU A 90 12.65 1.47 -7.49
CA LEU A 90 11.56 0.51 -7.39
C LEU A 90 10.21 1.18 -7.06
N ILE A 91 10.23 2.16 -6.15
CA ILE A 91 9.03 2.90 -5.78
C ILE A 91 8.58 3.80 -6.93
N ALA A 92 9.51 4.50 -7.59
CA ALA A 92 9.21 5.35 -8.73
C ALA A 92 8.60 4.55 -9.89
N ASP A 93 9.14 3.37 -10.18
CA ASP A 93 8.63 2.44 -11.18
C ASP A 93 7.24 1.94 -10.81
N THR A 94 7.02 1.60 -9.54
CA THR A 94 5.71 1.19 -9.03
C THR A 94 4.67 2.32 -9.17
N LEU A 95 5.03 3.56 -8.83
CA LEU A 95 4.14 4.72 -8.99
C LEU A 95 3.82 4.98 -10.47
N SER A 96 4.83 4.96 -11.32
CA SER A 96 4.71 5.14 -12.78
C SER A 96 3.76 4.11 -13.39
N HIS A 97 3.85 2.86 -12.95
CA HIS A 97 2.97 1.77 -13.37
C HIS A 97 1.48 2.08 -13.12
N TYR A 98 1.16 2.71 -11.98
CA TYR A 98 -0.20 3.14 -11.64
C TYR A 98 -0.52 4.58 -12.07
N ASN A 99 0.28 5.17 -12.96
CA ASN A 99 0.14 6.55 -13.43
C ASN A 99 0.09 7.58 -12.27
N LYS A 100 0.93 7.35 -11.25
CA LYS A 100 1.16 8.26 -10.12
C LYS A 100 2.55 8.85 -10.21
N HIS A 101 2.67 10.10 -9.77
CA HIS A 101 3.95 10.77 -9.60
C HIS A 101 4.26 10.95 -8.11
N TRP A 102 5.49 11.35 -7.79
CA TRP A 102 5.92 11.59 -6.40
C TRP A 102 5.06 12.64 -5.68
N GLU A 103 4.48 13.60 -6.40
CA GLU A 103 3.56 14.60 -5.85
C GLU A 103 2.25 14.01 -5.33
N ALA A 104 1.89 12.79 -5.77
CA ALA A 104 0.74 12.05 -5.24
C ALA A 104 1.04 11.43 -3.88
N VAL A 105 2.31 11.30 -3.48
CA VAL A 105 2.71 10.67 -2.23
C VAL A 105 2.74 11.72 -1.12
N HIS A 106 1.83 11.62 -0.16
CA HIS A 106 1.76 12.57 0.95
C HIS A 106 2.86 12.33 1.99
N PHE A 107 3.09 11.07 2.36
CA PHE A 107 4.21 10.62 3.18
C PHE A 107 4.42 9.12 2.99
N MET A 108 5.60 8.65 3.42
CA MET A 108 5.98 7.24 3.39
C MET A 108 6.12 6.74 4.82
N LEU A 109 5.59 5.56 5.08
CA LEU A 109 5.72 4.85 6.33
C LEU A 109 6.53 3.58 6.08
N THR A 110 7.55 3.34 6.89
CA THR A 110 8.27 2.07 6.95
C THR A 110 7.90 1.36 8.23
N THR A 111 7.63 0.07 8.16
CA THR A 111 7.55 -0.78 9.34
C THR A 111 8.98 -1.16 9.75
N ALA A 112 9.45 -0.63 10.87
CA ALA A 112 10.69 -1.11 11.48
C ALA A 112 10.39 -2.43 12.19
N THR A 113 10.89 -3.55 11.66
CA THR A 113 10.99 -4.83 12.37
C THR A 113 12.35 -4.96 13.05
#